data_AF-A0A7V0XEP2-F1
#
_entry.id   AF-A0A7V0XEP2-F1
#
_cell.length_a   1.000
_cell.length_b   1.000
_cell.length_c   1.000
_cell.angle_alpha   90.00
_cell.angle_beta   90.00
_cell.angle_gamma   90.00
#
_symmetry.space_group_name_H-M   'P 1'
#
loop_
_entity.id
_entity.type
_entity.pdbx_description
1 polymer ?
#
loop_
_entity_poly.entity_id
_entity_poly.type
_entity_poly.pdbx_seq_one_letter_code
_entity_poly.pdbx_strand_id
1 'polypeptide(L)'
;MSILLVLGLLAAPTGWVALELDSLPVEVYFDGEARTVKSAGEAFELSPGRHFVSLFGPRLVFRAFKDEAPETFWERLHARRLISDSDRDQLMSSYERGAVRVGTKWVYVVPDDTLPVQLLAREVGETYRRDSAGMLNTFLIVTTLVGLGMVLSVFFVKLG
;
A
#
# COMPACT_ATOMS: atom_id res chain seq x y z
N MET A 1 -5.05 -46.05 36.54
CA MET A 1 -5.37 -46.07 35.10
C MET A 1 -5.38 -44.62 34.63
N SER A 2 -4.25 -44.15 34.10
CA SER A 2 -4.06 -42.74 33.74
C SER A 2 -4.56 -42.50 32.32
N ILE A 3 -5.57 -41.65 32.18
CA ILE A 3 -6.11 -41.23 30.88
C ILE A 3 -5.18 -40.14 30.33
N LEU A 4 -4.36 -40.52 29.35
CA LEU A 4 -3.55 -39.60 28.53
C LEU A 4 -4.49 -38.91 27.55
N LEU A 5 -4.90 -37.69 27.90
CA LEU A 5 -5.63 -36.78 27.04
C LEU A 5 -4.64 -36.23 26.00
N VAL A 6 -4.48 -36.96 24.89
CA VAL A 6 -3.77 -36.45 23.71
C VAL A 6 -4.70 -35.41 23.08
N LEU A 7 -4.56 -34.17 23.54
CA LEU A 7 -4.99 -32.99 22.81
C LEU A 7 -4.20 -32.98 21.50
N GLY A 8 -4.80 -33.55 20.46
CA GLY A 8 -4.38 -33.31 19.09
C GLY A 8 -4.47 -31.81 18.86
N LEU A 9 -3.32 -31.14 18.96
CA LEU A 9 -3.11 -29.80 18.46
C LEU A 9 -3.41 -29.90 16.95
N LEU A 10 -4.66 -29.67 16.55
CA LEU A 10 -4.98 -29.36 15.17
C LEU A 10 -4.19 -28.09 14.88
N ALA A 11 -3.03 -28.24 14.25
CA ALA A 11 -2.31 -27.13 13.67
C ALA A 11 -3.34 -26.35 12.86
N ALA A 12 -3.55 -25.08 13.21
CA ALA A 12 -4.48 -24.25 12.46
C ALA A 12 -4.01 -24.33 10.99
N PRO A 13 -4.92 -24.61 10.04
CA PRO A 13 -4.54 -24.66 8.63
C PRO A 13 -3.85 -23.35 8.29
N THR A 14 -2.61 -23.40 7.82
CA THR A 14 -1.81 -22.22 7.45
C THR A 14 -1.46 -22.26 5.98
N GLY A 15 -1.32 -21.09 5.37
CA GLY A 15 -0.83 -20.94 4.01
C GLY A 15 0.46 -20.14 3.98
N TRP A 16 1.11 -20.14 2.84
CA TRP A 16 2.44 -19.58 2.66
C TRP A 16 2.41 -18.50 1.58
N VAL A 17 3.17 -17.44 1.80
CA VAL A 17 3.41 -16.40 0.80
C VAL A 17 4.91 -16.32 0.53
N ALA A 18 5.31 -16.61 -0.71
CA ALA A 18 6.69 -16.47 -1.16
C ALA A 18 6.90 -15.09 -1.77
N LEU A 19 7.82 -14.30 -1.21
CA LEU A 19 8.08 -12.95 -1.70
C LEU A 19 9.16 -12.93 -2.78
N GLU A 20 8.79 -12.37 -3.94
CA GLU A 20 9.72 -12.07 -5.03
C GLU A 20 9.97 -10.56 -5.04
N LEU A 21 11.20 -10.18 -4.69
CA LEU A 21 11.61 -8.79 -4.48
C LEU A 21 12.78 -8.45 -5.41
N ASP A 22 12.76 -7.26 -5.98
CA ASP A 22 13.82 -6.72 -6.85
C ASP A 22 14.92 -5.97 -6.08
N SER A 23 14.71 -5.71 -4.79
CA SER A 23 15.65 -5.06 -3.90
C SER A 23 15.68 -5.72 -2.53
N LEU A 24 16.88 -5.97 -2.00
CA LEU A 24 17.10 -6.61 -0.70
C LEU A 24 18.27 -5.94 0.04
N PRO A 25 18.22 -5.84 1.38
CA PRO A 25 17.08 -6.16 2.25
C PRO A 25 15.99 -5.09 2.18
N VAL A 26 14.73 -5.47 2.38
CA VAL A 26 13.58 -4.54 2.37
C VAL A 26 12.57 -4.91 3.45
N GLU A 27 11.91 -3.89 4.00
CA GLU A 27 10.84 -4.05 4.97
C GLU A 27 9.52 -4.23 4.24
N VAL A 28 8.83 -5.34 4.51
CA VAL A 28 7.53 -5.68 3.94
C VAL A 28 6.51 -5.80 5.07
N TYR A 29 5.36 -5.17 4.87
CA TYR A 29 4.26 -5.15 5.81
C TYR A 29 3.21 -6.19 5.43
N PHE A 30 2.94 -7.11 6.35
CA PHE A 30 1.88 -8.10 6.26
C PHE A 30 0.77 -7.71 7.23
N ASP A 31 -0.38 -7.26 6.71
CA ASP A 31 -1.47 -6.72 7.55
C ASP A 31 -0.98 -5.71 8.61
N GLY A 32 0.01 -4.91 8.25
CA GLY A 32 0.60 -3.87 9.10
C GLY A 32 1.72 -4.34 10.03
N GLU A 33 2.02 -5.63 10.10
CA GLU A 33 3.21 -6.14 10.77
C GLU A 33 4.42 -6.06 9.85
N ALA A 34 5.44 -5.32 10.28
CA ALA A 34 6.70 -5.18 9.57
C ALA A 34 7.55 -6.46 9.67
N ARG A 35 8.02 -6.96 8.54
CA ARG A 35 8.98 -8.06 8.45
C ARG A 35 10.12 -7.67 7.51
N THR A 36 11.36 -7.83 7.96
CA THR A 36 12.53 -7.58 7.13
C THR A 36 12.83 -8.82 6.30
N VAL A 37 12.76 -8.69 4.98
CA VAL A 37 13.06 -9.77 4.04
C VAL A 37 14.52 -9.67 3.65
N LYS A 38 15.27 -10.76 3.84
CA LYS A 38 16.71 -10.80 3.58
C LYS A 38 17.08 -11.62 2.35
N SER A 39 16.20 -12.52 1.92
CA SER A 39 16.40 -13.35 0.73
C SER A 39 15.20 -13.27 -0.20
N ALA A 40 15.48 -13.31 -1.51
CA ALA A 40 14.43 -13.51 -2.51
C ALA A 40 13.84 -14.92 -2.34
N GLY A 41 12.53 -15.05 -2.53
CA GLY A 41 11.81 -16.32 -2.38
C GLY A 41 11.58 -16.75 -0.92
N GLU A 42 11.85 -15.87 0.05
CA GLU A 42 11.56 -16.15 1.46
C GLU A 42 10.04 -16.33 1.63
N ALA A 43 9.65 -17.46 2.21
CA ALA A 43 8.26 -17.83 2.42
C ALA A 43 7.82 -17.47 3.84
N PHE A 44 6.68 -16.80 3.94
CA PHE A 44 6.08 -16.37 5.20
C PHE A 44 4.78 -17.10 5.45
N GLU A 45 4.65 -17.67 6.63
CA GLU A 45 3.41 -18.29 7.09
C GLU A 45 2.39 -17.21 7.44
N LEU A 46 1.18 -17.36 6.88
CA LEU A 46 0.03 -16.51 7.14
C LEU A 46 -1.20 -17.37 7.45
N SER A 47 -2.09 -16.81 8.27
CA SER A 47 -3.40 -17.39 8.47
C SER A 47 -4.19 -17.41 7.16
N PRO A 48 -5.13 -18.34 6.96
CA PRO A 48 -6.00 -18.33 5.80
C PRO A 48 -6.91 -17.10 5.77
N GLY A 49 -7.17 -16.58 4.58
CA GLY A 49 -8.06 -15.44 4.37
C GLY A 49 -7.44 -14.32 3.53
N ARG A 50 -8.05 -13.13 3.61
CA ARG A 50 -7.60 -11.95 2.85
C ARG A 50 -6.56 -11.15 3.64
N HIS A 51 -5.41 -10.95 3.02
CA HIS A 51 -4.27 -10.19 3.55
C HIS A 51 -3.84 -9.12 2.56
N PHE A 52 -3.18 -8.06 3.04
CA PHE A 52 -2.34 -7.23 2.18
C PHE A 52 -0.87 -7.46 2.48
N VAL A 53 -0.06 -7.41 1.43
CA VAL A 53 1.38 -7.43 1.48
C VAL A 53 1.87 -6.14 0.83
N SER A 54 2.64 -5.33 1.54
CA SER A 54 2.97 -3.98 1.10
C SER A 54 4.40 -3.57 1.40
N LEU A 55 5.01 -2.78 0.52
CA LEU A 55 6.27 -2.07 0.78
C LEU A 55 6.07 -0.83 1.67
N PHE A 56 4.82 -0.48 1.97
CA PHE A 56 4.43 0.68 2.76
C PHE A 56 3.69 0.27 4.03
N GLY A 57 3.90 1.05 5.09
CA GLY A 57 3.22 0.85 6.37
C GLY A 57 1.69 0.98 6.29
N PRO A 58 0.96 0.46 7.30
CA PRO A 58 -0.49 0.29 7.26
C PRO A 58 -1.25 1.61 7.12
N ARG A 59 -0.73 2.72 7.62
CA ARG A 59 -1.37 4.04 7.50
C ARG A 59 -1.45 4.53 6.05
N LEU A 60 -0.38 4.33 5.28
CA LEU A 60 -0.35 4.72 3.87
C LEU A 60 -1.26 3.82 3.05
N VAL A 61 -1.22 2.50 3.32
CA VAL A 61 -2.12 1.53 2.69
C VAL A 61 -3.58 1.87 2.96
N PHE A 62 -3.93 2.19 4.21
CA PHE A 62 -5.27 2.63 4.58
C PHE A 62 -5.69 3.87 3.78
N ARG A 63 -4.88 4.93 3.76
CA ARG A 63 -5.21 6.14 2.99
C ARG A 63 -5.38 5.90 1.49
N ALA A 64 -4.63 4.95 0.93
CA ALA A 64 -4.68 4.64 -0.50
C ALA A 64 -5.88 3.77 -0.90
N PHE A 65 -6.38 2.94 0.02
CA PHE A 65 -7.40 1.91 -0.21
C PHE A 65 -8.66 2.00 0.67
N LYS A 66 -8.80 3.05 1.50
CA LYS A 66 -9.93 3.22 2.44
C LYS A 66 -11.30 3.07 1.79
N ASP A 67 -11.43 3.44 0.53
CA ASP A 67 -12.70 3.40 -0.22
C ASP A 67 -12.88 2.09 -1.02
N GLU A 68 -11.88 1.20 -1.04
CA GLU A 68 -11.86 -0.01 -1.89
C GLU A 68 -11.95 -1.34 -1.11
N ALA A 69 -11.43 -1.38 0.12
CA ALA A 69 -11.51 -2.59 0.94
C ALA A 69 -12.68 -2.53 1.93
N PRO A 70 -13.24 -3.68 2.34
CA PRO A 70 -14.35 -3.73 3.29
C PRO A 70 -13.98 -3.08 4.63
N GLU A 71 -14.91 -2.34 5.24
CA GLU A 71 -14.66 -1.66 6.53
C GLU A 71 -14.25 -2.66 7.64
N THR A 72 -14.83 -3.86 7.63
CA THR A 72 -14.49 -4.96 8.56
C THR A 72 -13.02 -5.36 8.50
N PHE A 73 -12.35 -5.16 7.36
CA PHE A 73 -10.90 -5.36 7.25
C PHE A 73 -10.14 -4.32 8.05
N TRP A 74 -10.50 -3.05 7.89
CA TRP A 74 -9.87 -1.91 8.56
C TRP A 74 -10.12 -1.92 10.07
N GLU A 75 -11.32 -2.32 10.50
CA GLU A 75 -11.66 -2.48 11.93
C GLU A 75 -10.65 -3.36 12.67
N ARG A 76 -10.13 -4.43 12.04
CA ARG A 76 -9.09 -5.30 12.64
C ARG A 76 -7.79 -4.54 12.88
N LEU A 77 -7.42 -3.62 11.99
CA LEU A 77 -6.21 -2.81 12.10
C LEU A 77 -6.39 -1.66 13.11
N HIS A 78 -7.59 -1.09 13.17
CA HIS A 78 -7.98 -0.13 14.22
C HIS A 78 -7.94 -0.77 15.60
N ALA A 79 -8.48 -1.98 15.76
CA ALA A 79 -8.44 -2.73 17.02
C ALA A 79 -7.00 -2.98 17.51
N ARG A 80 -6.05 -3.15 16.58
CA ARG A 80 -4.61 -3.30 16.84
C ARG A 80 -3.87 -1.95 17.01
N ARG A 81 -4.57 -0.81 16.91
CA ARG A 81 -4.00 0.55 16.95
C ARG A 81 -2.92 0.82 15.88
N LEU A 82 -2.98 0.10 14.75
CA LEU A 82 -2.05 0.29 13.63
C LEU A 82 -2.44 1.49 12.76
N ILE A 83 -3.74 1.78 12.74
CA ILE A 83 -4.36 2.94 12.07
C ILE A 83 -5.32 3.62 13.03
N SER A 84 -5.60 4.90 12.78
CA SER A 84 -6.47 5.74 13.61
C SER A 84 -7.53 6.43 12.76
N ASP A 85 -8.62 6.88 13.38
CA ASP A 85 -9.67 7.63 12.66
C ASP A 85 -9.11 8.91 12.04
N SER A 86 -8.09 9.51 12.68
CA SER A 86 -7.38 10.68 12.16
C SER A 86 -6.62 10.40 10.86
N ASP A 87 -6.32 9.14 10.55
CA ASP A 87 -5.72 8.77 9.26
C ASP A 87 -6.75 8.80 8.12
N ARG A 88 -8.05 8.74 8.43
CA ARG A 88 -9.13 8.75 7.42
C ARG A 88 -9.26 10.12 6.75
N ASP A 89 -9.06 11.18 7.53
CA ASP A 89 -9.19 12.57 7.07
C ASP A 89 -7.91 13.09 6.41
N GLN A 90 -6.79 12.37 6.56
CA GLN A 90 -5.53 12.78 5.97
C GLN A 90 -5.54 12.60 4.44
N LEU A 91 -5.24 13.70 3.76
CA LEU A 91 -5.11 13.71 2.30
C LEU A 91 -3.83 12.99 1.89
N MET A 92 -3.93 12.31 0.76
CA MET A 92 -2.81 11.69 0.06
C MET A 92 -2.86 12.18 -1.37
N SER A 93 -1.72 12.67 -1.87
CA SER A 93 -1.63 13.11 -3.26
C SER A 93 -1.89 11.95 -4.22
N SER A 94 -2.33 12.25 -5.45
CA SER A 94 -2.64 11.21 -6.44
C SER A 94 -1.42 10.37 -6.81
N TYR A 95 -0.23 10.97 -6.90
CA TYR A 95 1.01 10.27 -7.23
C TYR A 95 1.52 9.37 -6.08
N GLU A 96 1.38 9.81 -4.82
CA GLU A 96 1.66 8.94 -3.66
C GLU A 96 0.69 7.78 -3.61
N ARG A 97 -0.60 8.05 -3.83
CA ARG A 97 -1.62 7.01 -3.86
C ARG A 97 -1.33 5.97 -4.94
N GLY A 98 -0.92 6.41 -6.13
CA GLY A 98 -0.51 5.51 -7.22
C GLY A 98 0.67 4.62 -6.82
N ALA A 99 1.72 5.22 -6.24
CA ALA A 99 2.89 4.48 -5.78
C ALA A 99 2.55 3.44 -4.69
N VAL A 100 1.73 3.81 -3.70
CA VAL A 100 1.27 2.89 -2.65
C VAL A 100 0.47 1.73 -3.24
N ARG A 101 -0.43 2.00 -4.19
CA ARG A 101 -1.23 0.96 -4.84
C ARG A 101 -0.40 -0.05 -5.61
N VAL A 102 0.63 0.40 -6.32
CA VAL A 102 1.56 -0.49 -7.04
C VAL A 102 2.38 -1.32 -6.05
N GLY A 103 2.83 -0.70 -4.96
CA GLY A 103 3.61 -1.34 -3.91
C GLY A 103 2.80 -2.15 -2.89
N THR A 104 1.50 -2.35 -3.12
CA THR A 104 0.63 -3.17 -2.26
C THR A 104 -0.07 -4.24 -3.10
N LYS A 105 0.02 -5.50 -2.67
CA LYS A 105 -0.71 -6.62 -3.27
C LYS A 105 -1.71 -7.18 -2.27
N TRP A 106 -2.94 -7.36 -2.73
CA TRP A 106 -3.99 -8.05 -2.00
C TRP A 106 -3.94 -9.52 -2.36
N VAL A 107 -3.85 -10.38 -1.34
CA VAL A 107 -3.75 -11.82 -1.52
C VAL A 107 -4.81 -12.54 -0.71
N TYR A 108 -5.25 -13.68 -1.24
CA TYR A 108 -6.17 -14.58 -0.55
C TYR A 108 -5.43 -15.88 -0.27
N VAL A 109 -5.03 -16.09 0.98
CA VAL A 109 -4.23 -17.23 1.43
C VAL A 109 -5.17 -18.41 1.69
N VAL A 110 -4.88 -19.53 1.02
CA VAL A 110 -5.58 -20.81 1.19
C VAL A 110 -4.68 -21.73 2.03
N PRO A 111 -5.25 -22.61 2.88
CA PRO A 111 -4.47 -23.61 3.61
C PRO A 111 -3.61 -24.47 2.68
N ASP A 112 -2.40 -24.81 3.13
CA ASP A 112 -1.45 -25.71 2.46
C ASP A 112 -1.00 -25.25 1.07
N ASP A 113 -1.33 -24.02 0.67
CA ASP A 113 -0.91 -23.41 -0.60
C ASP A 113 0.24 -22.42 -0.40
N THR A 114 1.07 -22.24 -1.43
CA THR A 114 2.13 -21.24 -1.47
C THR A 114 1.90 -20.26 -2.61
N LEU A 115 1.59 -19.02 -2.25
CA LEU A 115 1.33 -17.96 -3.23
C LEU A 115 2.57 -17.11 -3.48
N PRO A 116 3.06 -17.02 -4.73
CA PRO A 116 4.11 -16.09 -5.08
C PRO A 116 3.55 -14.67 -5.13
N VAL A 117 4.22 -13.74 -4.47
CA VAL A 117 3.86 -12.31 -4.44
C VAL A 117 5.05 -11.48 -4.86
N GLN A 118 4.89 -10.84 -6.01
CA GLN A 118 5.89 -9.92 -6.56
C GLN A 118 5.66 -8.51 -6.04
N LEU A 119 6.70 -7.94 -5.44
CA LEU A 119 6.76 -6.55 -5.00
C LEU A 119 8.02 -5.92 -5.57
N LEU A 120 7.83 -4.98 -6.49
CA LEU A 120 8.92 -4.35 -7.23
C LEU A 120 9.10 -2.89 -6.78
N ALA A 121 10.13 -2.62 -5.99
CA ALA A 121 10.47 -1.29 -5.53
C ALA A 121 10.78 -0.34 -6.70
N ARG A 122 11.36 -0.89 -7.79
CA ARG A 122 11.60 -0.13 -9.01
C ARG A 122 10.30 0.35 -9.66
N GLU A 123 9.27 -0.51 -9.72
CA GLU A 123 7.97 -0.17 -10.31
C GLU A 123 7.26 0.93 -9.51
N VAL A 124 7.36 0.86 -8.18
CA VAL A 124 6.89 1.91 -7.27
C VAL A 124 7.58 3.24 -7.57
N GLY A 125 8.91 3.24 -7.67
CA GLY A 125 9.69 4.44 -7.95
C GLY A 125 9.47 5.01 -9.37
N GLU A 126 9.26 4.15 -10.37
CA GLU A 126 8.89 4.57 -11.72
C GLU A 126 7.49 5.21 -11.74
N THR A 127 6.51 4.59 -11.07
CA THR A 127 5.14 5.12 -10.95
C THR A 127 5.12 6.48 -10.26
N TYR A 128 5.82 6.60 -9.12
CA TYR A 128 5.90 7.87 -8.40
C TYR A 128 6.48 8.99 -9.27
N ARG A 129 7.60 8.73 -9.97
CA ARG A 129 8.26 9.71 -10.84
C ARG A 129 7.38 10.11 -12.03
N ARG A 130 6.74 9.13 -12.66
CA ARG A 130 5.85 9.37 -13.81
C ARG A 130 4.66 10.24 -13.41
N ASP A 131 4.01 9.90 -12.31
CA ASP A 131 2.78 10.57 -11.89
C ASP A 131 3.07 11.96 -11.29
N SER A 132 4.17 12.12 -10.54
CA SER A 132 4.61 13.43 -10.04
C SER A 132 5.02 14.38 -11.17
N ALA A 133 5.73 13.89 -12.19
CA ALA A 133 6.08 14.68 -13.36
C ALA A 133 4.85 15.15 -14.16
N GLY A 134 3.86 14.27 -14.34
CA GLY A 134 2.58 14.64 -14.97
C GLY A 134 1.84 15.75 -14.21
N MET A 135 1.80 15.66 -12.88
CA MET A 135 1.18 16.68 -12.04
C MET A 135 1.93 18.02 -12.10
N LEU A 136 3.26 17.99 -12.00
CA LEU A 136 4.07 19.21 -12.08
C LEU A 136 3.90 19.92 -13.42
N ASN A 137 3.91 19.17 -14.52
CA ASN A 137 3.69 19.73 -15.85
C ASN A 137 2.31 20.38 -15.97
N THR A 138 1.27 19.71 -15.47
CA THR A 138 -0.10 20.26 -15.46
C THR A 138 -0.18 21.54 -14.64
N PHE A 139 0.42 21.56 -13.45
CA PHE A 139 0.47 22.73 -12.59
C PHE A 139 1.14 23.92 -13.29
N LEU A 140 2.32 23.70 -13.87
CA LEU A 140 3.06 24.74 -14.59
C LEU A 140 2.26 25.30 -15.76
N ILE A 141 1.64 24.45 -16.58
CA ILE A 141 0.81 24.88 -17.72
C ILE A 141 -0.35 25.75 -17.24
N VAL A 142 -1.09 25.31 -16.22
CA VAL A 142 -2.24 26.05 -15.69
C VAL A 142 -1.79 27.38 -15.07
N THR A 143 -0.74 27.38 -14.26
CA THR A 143 -0.22 28.61 -13.64
C THR A 143 0.27 29.61 -14.70
N THR A 144 0.95 29.15 -15.75
CA THR A 144 1.39 30.03 -16.84
C THR A 144 0.21 30.63 -17.59
N LEU A 145 -0.83 29.85 -17.90
CA LEU A 145 -2.04 30.36 -18.56
C LEU A 145 -2.77 31.42 -17.72
N VAL A 146 -2.92 31.17 -16.42
CA VAL A 146 -3.54 32.12 -15.49
C VAL A 146 -2.71 33.39 -15.37
N GLY A 147 -1.39 33.25 -15.19
CA GLY A 147 -0.47 34.40 -15.11
C GLY A 147 -0.48 35.25 -16.37
N LEU A 148 -0.48 34.62 -17.55
CA LEU A 148 -0.58 35.31 -18.83
C LEU A 148 -1.91 36.06 -18.96
N GLY A 149 -3.02 35.43 -18.57
CA GLY A 149 -4.34 36.07 -18.55
C GLY A 149 -4.39 37.32 -17.67
N MET A 150 -3.75 37.28 -16.49
CA MET A 150 -3.65 38.45 -15.60
C MET A 150 -2.81 39.59 -16.20
N VAL A 151 -1.70 39.28 -16.88
CA VAL A 151 -0.87 40.31 -17.51
C VAL A 151 -1.60 40.96 -18.68
N LEU A 152 -2.24 40.15 -19.53
CA LEU A 152 -3.01 40.64 -20.66
C LEU A 152 -4.19 41.51 -20.20
N SER A 153 -4.90 41.12 -19.14
CA SER A 153 -6.03 41.91 -18.63
C SER A 153 -5.59 43.29 -18.14
N VAL A 154 -4.47 43.40 -17.44
CA VAL A 154 -3.90 44.70 -17.02
C VAL A 154 -3.47 45.53 -18.22
N PHE A 155 -2.88 44.90 -19.25
CA PHE A 155 -2.51 45.60 -20.48
C PHE A 155 -3.72 46.17 -21.21
N PHE A 156 -4.80 45.40 -21.37
CA PHE A 156 -6.02 45.88 -22.00
C PHE A 156 -6.69 47.01 -21.22
N VAL A 157 -6.72 46.95 -19.89
CA VAL A 157 -7.27 48.01 -19.03
C VAL A 157 -6.44 49.29 -19.09
N LYS A 158 -5.14 49.22 -19.35
CA LYS A 158 -4.27 50.41 -19.47
C LYS A 158 -4.26 51.05 -20.86
N LEU A 159 -4.67 50.31 -21.90
CA LEU A 159 -4.66 50.78 -23.30
C LEU A 159 -6.03 51.27 -23.80
N GLY A 160 -7.13 50.89 -23.14
CA GLY A 160 -8.48 51.42 -23.39
C GLY A 160 -8.82 52.57 -22.45
#